data_AF-A0A7V8WFB8-F1
#
_entry.id   AF-A0A7V8WFB8-F1
#
_cell.length_a   1.000
_cell.length_b   1.000
_cell.length_c   1.000
_cell.angle_alpha   90.00
_cell.angle_beta   90.00
_cell.angle_gamma   90.00
#
_symmetry.space_group_name_H-M   'P 1'
#
loop_
_entity.id
_entity.type
_entity.pdbx_description
1 polymer ?
#
loop_
_entity_poly.entity_id
_entity_poly.type
_entity_poly.pdbx_seq_one_letter_code
_entity_poly.pdbx_strand_id
1 'polypeptide(L)' 'MANLARKLGIDAESALRKANEKFTGRFTKVEEVFEQRVKSLQEATLEEMEEVWQQLKT' A
#
# COMPACT_ATOMS: atom_id res chain seq x y z
N MET A 1 5.23 2.44 -20.12
CA MET A 1 5.11 3.73 -19.40
C MET A 1 6.48 4.31 -18.98
N ALA A 2 7.56 4.13 -19.76
CA ALA A 2 8.92 4.56 -19.36
C ALA A 2 9.37 5.93 -19.91
N ASN A 3 8.67 6.44 -20.94
CA ASN A 3 9.09 7.66 -21.65
C ASN A 3 8.50 8.97 -21.07
N LEU A 4 7.53 8.89 -20.15
CA LEU A 4 6.93 10.08 -19.53
C LEU A 4 7.73 10.59 -18.31
N ALA A 5 8.46 9.69 -17.64
CA ALA A 5 9.23 10.00 -16.42
C ALA A 5 10.46 10.90 -16.67
N ARG A 6 11.01 10.91 -17.89
CA ARG A 6 12.23 11.67 -18.22
C ARG A 6 12.02 13.18 -18.31
N LYS A 7 10.78 13.67 -18.43
CA LYS A 7 10.46 15.10 -18.55
C LYS A 7 10.17 15.77 -17.20
N LEU A 8 10.24 15.01 -16.11
CA LEU A 8 9.64 15.31 -14.80
C LEU A 8 10.67 15.17 -13.67
N GLY A 9 11.89 15.67 -13.84
CA GLY A 9 12.98 15.57 -12.85
C GLY A 9 12.67 16.12 -11.45
N ILE A 10 11.55 16.82 -11.26
CA ILE A 10 11.04 17.31 -9.96
C ILE A 10 9.73 16.60 -9.55
N ASP A 11 8.99 16.06 -10.53
CA ASP A 11 7.68 15.45 -10.33
C ASP A 11 7.75 13.93 -10.14
N ALA A 12 8.85 13.28 -10.56
CA ALA A 12 9.07 11.85 -10.31
C ALA A 12 9.26 11.55 -8.81
N GLU A 13 10.02 12.39 -8.08
CA GLU A 13 10.24 12.21 -6.65
C GLU A 13 8.96 12.51 -5.84
N SER A 14 8.21 13.53 -6.27
CA SER A 14 6.91 13.88 -5.67
C SER A 14 5.83 12.84 -5.98
N ALA A 15 5.79 12.29 -7.19
CA ALA A 15 4.89 11.22 -7.57
C ALA A 15 5.25 9.90 -6.87
N LEU A 16 6.55 9.60 -6.73
CA LEU A 16 7.04 8.45 -5.97
C LEU A 16 6.70 8.60 -4.48
N ARG A 17 6.88 9.79 -3.90
CA ARG A 17 6.52 10.08 -2.51
C ARG A 17 5.02 9.94 -2.28
N LYS A 18 4.19 10.52 -3.15
CA LYS A 18 2.72 10.36 -3.06
C LYS A 18 2.26 8.92 -3.27
N ALA A 19 2.92 8.17 -4.16
CA ALA A 19 2.65 6.75 -4.35
C ALA A 19 3.04 5.93 -3.11
N ASN A 20 4.22 6.22 -2.53
CA ASN A 20 4.68 5.62 -1.29
C ASN A 20 3.77 5.98 -0.12
N GLU A 21 3.36 7.24 0.04
CA GLU A 21 2.41 7.66 1.09
C GLU A 21 1.06 6.94 0.95
N LYS A 22 0.55 6.78 -0.28
CA LYS A 22 -0.65 5.98 -0.52
C LYS A 22 -0.45 4.51 -0.18
N PHE A 23 0.72 3.95 -0.46
CA PHE A 23 1.03 2.56 -0.16
C PHE A 23 1.20 2.34 1.34
N THR A 24 2.00 3.18 2.01
CA THR A 24 2.20 3.18 3.46
C THR A 24 0.89 3.37 4.20
N GLY A 25 0.06 4.33 3.80
CA GLY A 25 -1.25 4.54 4.43
C GLY A 25 -2.21 3.35 4.26
N ARG A 26 -2.11 2.60 3.15
CA ARG A 26 -2.85 1.34 2.98
C ARG A 26 -2.27 0.23 3.85
N PHE A 27 -0.94 0.13 3.92
CA PHE A 27 -0.27 -0.89 4.72
C PHE A 27 -0.57 -0.72 6.22
N THR A 28 -0.56 0.52 6.73
CA THR A 28 -0.98 0.82 8.11
C THR A 28 -2.42 0.41 8.37
N LYS A 29 -3.35 0.63 7.43
CA LYS A 29 -4.73 0.17 7.57
C LYS A 29 -4.86 -1.35 7.56
N VAL A 30 -4.04 -2.05 6.77
CA VAL A 30 -3.98 -3.51 6.79
C VAL A 30 -3.54 -3.95 8.19
N GLU A 31 -2.46 -3.37 8.72
CA GLU A 31 -1.96 -3.67 10.07
C GLU A 31 -3.03 -3.42 11.14
N GLU A 32 -3.74 -2.29 11.12
CA GLU A 32 -4.85 -2.00 12.04
C GLU A 32 -5.97 -3.05 11.97
N VAL A 33 -6.33 -3.52 10.77
CA VAL A 33 -7.37 -4.54 10.60
C VAL A 33 -6.92 -5.89 11.19
N PHE A 34 -5.64 -6.23 11.05
CA PHE A 34 -5.09 -7.45 11.62
C PHE A 34 -4.92 -7.35 13.15
N GLU A 35 -4.50 -6.20 13.67
CA GLU A 35 -4.49 -5.93 15.11
C GLU A 35 -5.89 -6.08 15.74
N GLN A 36 -6.92 -5.55 15.09
CA GLN A 36 -8.32 -5.68 15.56
C GLN A 36 -8.83 -7.13 15.53
N ARG A 37 -8.32 -7.96 14.61
CA ARG A 37 -8.71 -9.37 14.49
C ARG A 37 -7.97 -10.29 15.47
N VAL A 38 -7.09 -9.75 16.33
CA VAL A 38 -6.22 -10.53 17.24
C VAL A 38 -5.41 -11.57 16.46
N LYS A 39 -5.03 -11.23 15.23
CA LYS A 39 -4.28 -12.12 14.33
C LYS A 39 -3.11 -11.34 13.76
N SER A 40 -1.90 -11.78 14.05
CA SER A 40 -0.70 -11.10 13.55
C SER A 40 -0.67 -11.16 12.03
N LEU A 41 -0.19 -10.09 11.37
CA LEU A 41 0.05 -10.09 9.92
C LEU A 41 0.96 -11.27 9.47
N GLN A 42 1.81 -11.72 10.37
CA GLN A 42 2.73 -12.86 10.18
C GLN A 42 2.02 -14.23 10.26
N GLU A 43 0.87 -14.30 10.91
CA GLU A 43 0.02 -15.49 11.04
C GLU A 43 -1.15 -15.46 10.04
N ALA A 44 -1.31 -14.35 9.33
CA ALA A 44 -2.28 -14.20 8.27
C ALA A 44 -1.88 -15.05 7.06
N THR A 45 -2.86 -15.70 6.46
CA THR A 45 -2.65 -16.36 5.17
C THR A 45 -2.59 -15.31 4.05
N LEU A 46 -1.92 -15.65 2.95
CA LEU A 46 -1.88 -14.82 1.74
C LEU A 46 -3.29 -14.45 1.24
N GLU A 47 -4.25 -15.36 1.38
CA GLU A 47 -5.66 -15.14 1.02
C GLU A 47 -6.33 -14.09 1.91
N GLU A 48 -6.13 -14.15 3.23
CA GLU A 48 -6.66 -13.15 4.16
C GLU A 48 -6.01 -11.77 3.95
N MET A 49 -4.70 -11.73 3.69
CA MET A 49 -4.01 -10.49 3.37
C MET A 49 -4.54 -9.86 2.09
N GLU A 50 -4.75 -10.67 1.04
CA GLU A 50 -5.31 -10.21 -0.24
C GLU A 50 -6.75 -9.71 -0.07
N GLU A 51 -7.58 -10.41 0.71
CA GLU A 51 -8.96 -9.99 0.97
C GLU A 51 -9.03 -8.63 1.67
N VAL A 52 -8.24 -8.45 2.74
CA VAL A 52 -8.13 -7.16 3.46
C VAL A 52 -7.56 -6.08 2.55
N TRP A 53 -6.57 -6.42 1.72
CA TRP A 53 -5.98 -5.49 0.76
C TRP A 53 -6.98 -5.01 -0.29
N GLN A 54 -7.80 -5.92 -0.86
CA GLN A 54 -8.84 -5.56 -1.83
C GLN A 54 -9.93 -4.68 -1.19
N GLN A 55 -10.29 -4.94 0.07
CA GLN A 55 -11.23 -4.10 0.81
C GLN A 55 -10.68 -2.68 1.01
N LEU A 56 -9.39 -2.52 1.32
CA LEU A 56 -8.75 -1.22 1.55
C LEU A 56 -8.34 -0.47 0.27
N LYS A 57 -8.28 -1.18 -0.86
CA LYS A 57 -7.91 -0.61 -2.17
C LYS A 57 -9.05 0.18 -2.80
N THR A 58 -10.30 -0.07 -2.39
CA THR A 58 -11.53 0.61 -2.83
C THR A 58 -11.60 2.03 -2.27
#